data_AF-A0A183JFC7-F1
#
_entry.id   AF-A0A183JFC7-F1
#
_cell.length_a   1.000
_cell.length_b   1.000
_cell.length_c   1.000
_cell.angle_alpha   90.00
_cell.angle_beta   90.00
_cell.angle_gamma   90.00
#
_symmetry.space_group_name_H-M   'P 1'
#
loop_
_entity.id
_entity.type
_entity.pdbx_description
1 polymer ?
#
loop_
_entity_poly.entity_id
_entity_poly.type
_entity_poly.pdbx_seq_one_letter_code
_entity_poly.pdbx_strand_id
1 'polypeptide(L)'
;MTQTRMINDWLIERKGNALSPYQFTCLSTIIKKMYSDFELQGISPDALDTMAYKTIMQRLQMEETAQAVRPDIGSSPTRSILGTITGSLSGIPKPGFLSKM
;
A
#
# COMPACT_ATOMS: atom_id res chain seq x y z
N MET A 1 -24.40 12.50 -10.60
CA MET A 1 -22.95 12.34 -10.83
C MET A 1 -22.50 11.08 -10.13
N THR A 2 -21.76 10.19 -10.80
CA THR A 2 -21.18 9.00 -10.16
C THR A 2 -19.85 9.36 -9.49
N GLN A 3 -19.52 8.73 -8.36
CA GLN A 3 -18.31 9.01 -7.57
C GLN A 3 -17.01 8.92 -8.40
N THR A 4 -16.95 7.96 -9.34
CA THR A 4 -15.83 7.80 -10.29
C THR A 4 -15.60 9.05 -11.14
N ARG A 5 -16.68 9.72 -11.56
CA ARG A 5 -16.57 10.93 -12.39
C ARG A 5 -15.93 12.08 -11.63
N MET A 6 -16.31 12.28 -10.36
CA MET A 6 -15.74 13.34 -9.52
C MET A 6 -14.23 13.15 -9.30
N ILE A 7 -13.81 11.90 -9.07
CA ILE A 7 -12.38 11.57 -8.93
C ILE A 7 -11.64 11.81 -10.24
N ASN A 8 -12.21 11.39 -11.36
CA ASN A 8 -11.62 11.60 -12.67
C ASN A 8 -11.46 13.08 -13.00
N ASP A 9 -12.49 13.89 -12.78
CA ASP A 9 -12.46 15.34 -13.04
C ASP A 9 -11.39 16.02 -12.16
N TRP A 10 -11.34 15.69 -10.86
CA TRP A 10 -10.33 16.20 -9.93
C TRP A 10 -8.89 15.83 -10.35
N LEU A 11 -8.68 14.63 -10.89
CA LEU A 11 -7.38 14.18 -11.43
C LEU A 11 -7.03 14.86 -12.75
N ILE A 12 -8.02 15.13 -13.61
CA ILE A 12 -7.83 15.83 -14.89
C ILE A 12 -7.36 17.27 -14.65
N GLU A 13 -7.99 17.99 -13.71
CA GLU A 13 -7.65 19.37 -13.36
C GLU A 13 -6.20 19.53 -12.88
N ARG A 14 -5.59 18.46 -12.35
CA ARG A 14 -4.25 18.47 -11.77
C ARG A 14 -3.26 17.53 -12.47
N LYS A 15 -3.45 17.29 -13.77
CA LYS A 15 -2.61 16.38 -14.56
C LYS A 15 -1.10 16.64 -14.41
N GLY A 16 -0.69 17.91 -14.30
CA GLY A 16 0.71 18.32 -14.16
C GLY A 16 1.30 18.22 -12.75
N ASN A 17 0.49 17.91 -11.74
CA ASN A 17 0.93 17.81 -10.35
C ASN A 17 1.14 16.33 -9.99
N ALA A 18 2.27 16.01 -9.37
CA ALA A 18 2.44 14.71 -8.72
C ALA A 18 1.48 14.61 -7.52
N LEU A 19 0.94 13.41 -7.29
CA LEU A 19 0.15 13.14 -6.09
C LEU A 19 1.11 12.95 -4.92
N SER A 20 0.74 13.48 -3.75
CA SER A 20 1.47 13.12 -2.54
C SER A 20 1.26 11.63 -2.23
N PRO A 21 2.20 10.97 -1.54
CA PRO A 21 2.04 9.56 -1.16
C PRO A 21 0.71 9.30 -0.42
N TYR A 22 0.33 10.21 0.47
CA TYR A 22 -0.94 10.13 1.20
C TYR A 22 -2.16 10.23 0.27
N GLN A 23 -2.17 11.19 -0.67
CA GLN A 23 -3.25 11.33 -1.65
C GLN A 23 -3.37 10.08 -2.52
N PHE A 24 -2.25 9.55 -3.01
CA PHE A 24 -2.20 8.32 -3.78
C PHE A 24 -2.77 7.14 -2.98
N THR A 25 -2.38 6.97 -1.71
CA THR A 25 -2.92 5.92 -0.84
C THR A 25 -4.43 6.07 -0.68
N CYS A 26 -4.92 7.27 -0.33
CA CYS A 26 -6.36 7.52 -0.15
C CYS A 26 -7.16 7.20 -1.41
N LEU A 27 -6.73 7.70 -2.58
CA LEU A 27 -7.43 7.47 -3.85
C LEU A 27 -7.42 5.98 -4.23
N SER A 28 -6.29 5.30 -4.04
CA SER A 28 -6.20 3.86 -4.27
C SER A 28 -7.14 3.07 -3.37
N THR A 29 -7.26 3.45 -2.09
CA THR A 29 -8.22 2.83 -1.16
C THR A 29 -9.66 3.06 -1.60
N ILE A 30 -10.01 4.29 -2.01
CA ILE A 30 -11.38 4.62 -2.45
C ILE A 30 -11.75 3.79 -3.68
N ILE A 31 -10.88 3.75 -4.70
CA ILE A 31 -11.15 3.02 -5.95
C ILE A 31 -11.28 1.51 -5.70
N LYS A 32 -10.44 0.93 -4.84
CA LYS A 32 -10.55 -0.47 -4.44
C LYS A 32 -11.87 -0.76 -3.72
N LYS A 33 -12.25 0.09 -2.76
CA LYS A 33 -13.54 -0.06 -2.06
C LYS A 33 -14.73 0.04 -2.99
N MET A 34 -14.73 1.02 -3.89
CA MET A 34 -15.80 1.15 -4.89
C MET A 34 -15.95 -0.11 -5.70
N TYR A 35 -14.84 -0.66 -6.22
CA TYR A 35 -14.84 -1.91 -6.96
C TYR A 35 -15.41 -3.07 -6.12
N SER A 36 -14.94 -3.23 -4.88
CA SER A 36 -15.48 -4.24 -3.96
C SER A 36 -16.97 -4.06 -3.67
N ASP A 37 -17.47 -2.82 -3.54
CA ASP A 37 -18.89 -2.54 -3.32
C ASP A 37 -19.74 -2.92 -4.53
N PHE A 38 -19.23 -2.74 -5.75
CA PHE A 38 -19.89 -3.20 -6.97
C PHE A 38 -19.94 -4.73 -7.05
N GLU A 39 -18.84 -5.41 -6.72
CA GLU A 39 -18.80 -6.87 -6.66
C GLU A 39 -19.81 -7.43 -5.65
N LEU A 40 -19.92 -6.81 -4.47
CA LEU A 40 -20.89 -7.20 -3.44
C LEU A 40 -22.35 -6.99 -3.88
N GLN A 41 -22.62 -6.01 -4.73
CA GLN A 41 -23.94 -5.77 -5.31
C GLN A 41 -24.25 -6.69 -6.51
N GLY A 42 -23.30 -7.54 -6.92
CA GLY A 42 -23.44 -8.39 -8.10
C GLY A 42 -23.39 -7.62 -9.42
N ILE A 43 -22.84 -6.41 -9.42
CA ILE A 43 -22.68 -5.58 -10.61
C ILE A 43 -21.47 -6.11 -11.39
N SER A 44 -21.66 -6.40 -12.67
CA SER A 44 -20.57 -6.93 -13.50
C SER A 44 -19.44 -5.89 -13.66
N PRO A 45 -18.18 -6.34 -13.75
CA PRO A 45 -17.05 -5.45 -13.99
C PRO A 45 -17.16 -4.70 -15.34
N ASP A 46 -17.96 -5.21 -16.29
CA ASP A 46 -18.26 -4.52 -17.54
C ASP A 46 -19.06 -3.22 -17.32
N ALA A 47 -19.87 -3.15 -16.26
CA ALA A 47 -20.55 -1.91 -15.89
C ALA A 47 -19.58 -0.86 -15.30
N LEU A 48 -18.43 -1.31 -14.82
CA LEU A 48 -17.31 -0.48 -14.36
C LEU A 48 -16.36 -0.10 -15.49
N ASP A 49 -16.53 -0.66 -16.69
CA ASP A 49 -15.71 -0.45 -17.90
C ASP A 49 -15.88 0.95 -18.52
N THR A 50 -16.07 1.94 -17.66
CA THR A 50 -16.16 3.34 -18.01
C THR A 50 -14.77 3.89 -18.32
N MET A 51 -14.69 4.75 -19.34
CA MET A 51 -13.46 5.48 -19.68
C MET A 51 -12.87 6.23 -18.48
N ALA A 52 -13.72 6.74 -17.58
CA ALA A 52 -13.30 7.41 -16.35
C ALA A 52 -12.53 6.47 -15.40
N TYR A 53 -13.07 5.28 -15.13
CA TYR A 53 -12.41 4.29 -14.28
C TYR A 53 -11.05 3.87 -14.85
N LYS A 54 -11.00 3.55 -16.15
CA LYS A 54 -9.75 3.22 -16.86
C LYS A 54 -8.71 4.34 -16.73
N THR A 55 -9.12 5.59 -16.94
CA THR A 55 -8.24 6.76 -16.86
C THR A 55 -7.68 6.94 -15.45
N ILE A 56 -8.52 6.75 -14.41
CA ILE A 56 -8.08 6.82 -13.01
C ILE A 56 -7.07 5.72 -12.71
N MET A 57 -7.36 4.47 -13.08
CA MET A 57 -6.48 3.33 -12.83
C MET A 57 -5.11 3.52 -13.50
N GLN A 58 -5.10 3.95 -14.76
CA GLN A 58 -3.86 4.26 -15.47
C GLN A 58 -3.06 5.36 -14.74
N ARG A 59 -3.73 6.42 -14.27
CA ARG A 59 -3.05 7.49 -13.53
C ARG A 59 -2.45 7.01 -12.22
N LEU A 60 -3.18 6.21 -11.45
CA LEU A 60 -2.67 5.65 -10.19
C LEU A 60 -1.46 4.74 -10.43
N GLN A 61 -1.49 3.90 -11.46
CA GLN A 61 -0.36 3.03 -11.82
C GLN A 61 0.90 3.82 -12.21
N MET A 62 0.74 4.91 -12.98
CA MET A 62 1.86 5.79 -13.31
C MET A 62 2.45 6.45 -12.06
N GLU A 63 1.59 6.87 -11.12
CA GLU A 63 2.02 7.51 -9.88
C GLU A 63 2.74 6.52 -8.94
N GLU A 64 2.30 5.27 -8.86
CA GLU A 64 2.96 4.20 -8.11
C GLU A 64 4.38 3.96 -8.65
N THR A 65 4.51 3.85 -9.98
CA THR A 65 5.80 3.66 -10.65
C THR A 65 6.72 4.87 -10.42
N ALA A 66 6.19 6.09 -10.51
CA ALA A 66 6.95 7.31 -10.27
C ALA A 66 7.45 7.40 -8.81
N GLN A 67 6.65 6.97 -7.83
CA GLN A 67 7.06 6.92 -6.42
C GLN A 67 8.13 5.84 -6.17
N ALA A 68 8.02 4.66 -6.81
CA ALA A 68 8.97 3.57 -6.65
C ALA A 68 10.38 3.89 -7.20
N VAL A 69 10.47 4.76 -8.21
CA VAL A 69 11.75 5.17 -8.83
C VAL A 69 12.34 6.43 -8.18
N ARG A 70 11.58 7.13 -7.34
CA ARG A 70 12.04 8.38 -6.71
C ARG A 70 13.15 8.07 -5.70
N PRO A 71 14.37 8.63 -5.86
CA PRO A 71 15.43 8.41 -4.89
C PRO A 71 15.00 8.98 -3.55
N ASP A 72 15.09 8.16 -2.50
CA ASP A 72 14.79 8.56 -1.13
C ASP A 72 15.84 9.60 -0.69
N ILE A 73 15.48 10.88 -0.77
CA ILE A 73 16.34 11.99 -0.33
C ILE A 73 16.25 12.16 1.21
N GLY A 74 15.81 11.12 1.94
CA GLY A 74 15.42 11.20 3.35
C GLY A 74 15.93 10.08 4.24
N SER A 75 16.93 9.29 3.80
CA SER A 75 17.57 8.30 4.68
C SER A 75 18.45 8.98 5.73
N SER A 76 17.82 9.44 6.81
CA SER A 76 18.51 9.61 8.09
C SER A 76 18.58 8.24 8.76
N PRO A 77 19.76 7.61 8.93
CA PRO A 77 19.87 6.31 9.58
C PRO A 77 19.77 6.52 11.09
N THR A 78 18.58 6.42 11.67
CA THR A 78 18.45 6.46 13.13
C THR A 78 17.49 5.41 13.64
N ARG A 79 18.12 4.28 14.01
CA ARG A 79 17.77 3.30 15.06
C ARG A 79 16.65 2.29 14.75
N SER A 80 17.09 1.15 14.21
CA SER A 80 16.49 -0.15 14.49
C SER A 80 16.54 -0.43 16.00
N ILE A 81 15.39 -0.43 16.68
CA ILE A 81 15.18 -1.02 18.00
C ILE A 81 13.89 -1.86 17.96
N LEU A 82 13.84 -2.85 17.08
CA LEU A 82 12.87 -3.93 17.22
C LEU A 82 13.65 -5.23 17.37
N GLY A 83 13.89 -5.58 18.64
CA GLY A 83 14.52 -6.84 19.03
C GLY A 83 13.67 -8.01 18.59
N THR A 84 14.31 -8.89 17.83
CA THR A 84 13.95 -10.27 17.52
C THR A 84 13.44 -11.00 18.77
N ILE A 85 12.20 -11.49 18.75
CA ILE A 85 11.76 -12.56 19.65
C ILE A 85 11.16 -13.68 18.79
N THR A 86 12.02 -14.50 18.22
CA THR A 86 11.68 -15.84 17.74
C THR A 86 12.77 -16.82 18.19
N GLY A 87 12.50 -17.52 19.29
CA GLY A 87 13.02 -18.82 19.68
C GLY A 87 14.48 -19.20 19.40
N SER A 88 15.35 -19.01 20.39
CA SER A 88 16.46 -19.94 20.67
C SER A 88 16.83 -19.85 22.16
N LEU A 89 16.34 -20.81 22.95
CA LEU A 89 16.74 -21.03 24.34
C LEU A 89 18.10 -21.74 24.35
N SER A 90 19.18 -21.00 24.56
CA SER A 90 20.47 -21.57 24.93
C SER A 90 21.23 -20.60 25.83
N GLY A 91 21.29 -20.90 27.13
CA GLY A 91 22.20 -20.22 28.06
C GLY A 91 21.64 -19.92 29.44
N ILE A 92 21.18 -20.93 30.19
CA ILE A 92 21.09 -20.84 31.65
C ILE A 92 22.11 -21.82 32.23
N PRO A 93 23.13 -21.37 32.98
CA PRO A 93 24.08 -22.26 33.65
C PRO A 93 23.53 -22.65 35.03
N LYS A 94 23.41 -23.96 35.30
CA LYS A 94 23.13 -24.50 36.65
C LYS A 94 23.79 -25.89 36.87
N PRO A 95 24.07 -26.24 38.14
CA PRO A 95 25.29 -26.92 38.59
C PRO A 95 25.19 -28.45 38.59
N GLY A 96 26.35 -29.10 38.70
CA GLY A 96 26.53 -30.53 38.46
C GLY A 96 25.96 -31.48 39.50
N PHE A 97 25.93 -32.76 39.12
CA PHE A 97 25.99 -33.91 40.03
C PHE A 97 26.46 -35.14 39.23
N LEU A 98 27.65 -35.63 39.61
CA LEU A 98 28.12 -37.02 39.70
C LEU A 98 27.81 -38.09 38.61
N SER A 99 28.91 -38.79 38.29
CA SER A 99 29.06 -40.25 38.15
C SER A 99 28.65 -40.92 36.83
N LYS A 100 29.64 -41.47 36.10
CA LYS A 100 30.17 -42.83 36.32
C LYS A 100 30.90 -43.34 35.06
N MET A 101 32.21 -43.53 35.14
CA MET A 101 32.99 -44.74 34.80
C MET A 101 34.48 -44.44 34.92
#